data_AF-A0A2E7EYB3-F1
#
_entry.id   AF-A0A2E7EYB3-F1
#
_cell.length_a   1.000
_cell.length_b   1.000
_cell.length_c   1.000
_cell.angle_alpha   90.00
_cell.angle_beta   90.00
_cell.angle_gamma   90.00
#
_symmetry.space_group_name_H-M   'P 1'
#
loop_
_entity.id
_entity.type
_entity.pdbx_description
1 polymer ?
#
loop_
_entity_poly.entity_id
_entity_poly.type
_entity_poly.pdbx_seq_one_letter_code
_entity_poly.pdbx_strand_id
1 'polypeptide(L)'
;MSNQPITKLKDGLISATVWKNQTENGKDHYSVTFSRSYLKNDEWREAYSFSGSELLRLARLSQAAYDEIERQKQQSAALADAA
;
A
#
# COMPACT_ATOMS: atom_id res chain seq x y z
N MET A 1 -4.16 16.29 9.16
CA MET A 1 -5.07 15.50 8.32
C MET A 1 -4.58 14.07 8.33
N SER A 2 -5.38 13.11 8.82
CA SER A 2 -4.99 11.70 8.83
C SER A 2 -5.13 11.16 7.40
N ASN A 3 -4.02 10.87 6.72
CA ASN A 3 -4.07 10.21 5.42
C ASN A 3 -4.60 8.79 5.66
N GLN A 4 -5.87 8.56 5.35
CA GLN A 4 -6.40 7.22 5.37
C GLN A 4 -5.74 6.39 4.26
N PRO A 5 -5.39 5.12 4.54
CA PRO A 5 -4.87 4.26 3.50
C PRO A 5 -5.94 4.06 2.43
N ILE A 6 -5.54 4.14 1.17
CA ILE A 6 -6.42 3.93 0.02
C ILE A 6 -6.86 2.48 -0.02
N THR A 7 -5.90 1.57 0.19
CA THR A 7 -6.13 0.14 0.21
C THR A 7 -5.06 -0.57 1.02
N LYS A 8 -5.40 -1.76 1.53
CA LYS A 8 -4.45 -2.70 2.13
C LYS A 8 -4.57 -4.04 1.41
N LEU A 9 -3.61 -4.34 0.54
CA LEU A 9 -3.49 -5.60 -0.17
C LEU A 9 -2.80 -6.64 0.74
N LYS A 10 -3.16 -7.92 0.62
CA LYS A 10 -2.60 -8.99 1.45
C LYS A 10 -2.22 -10.23 0.64
N ASP A 11 -1.13 -10.87 1.07
CA ASP A 11 -0.71 -12.21 0.64
C ASP A 11 -0.22 -12.99 1.87
N GLY A 12 -1.11 -13.85 2.40
CA GLY A 12 -0.88 -14.53 3.66
C GLY A 12 -0.67 -13.51 4.79
N LEU A 13 0.49 -13.57 5.43
CA LEU A 13 0.86 -12.69 6.54
C LEU A 13 1.50 -11.36 6.09
N ILE A 14 1.79 -11.19 4.80
CA ILE A 14 2.38 -9.95 4.27
C ILE A 14 1.26 -9.05 3.76
N SER A 15 1.38 -7.76 4.05
CA SER A 15 0.48 -6.72 3.60
C SER A 15 1.24 -5.63 2.84
N ALA A 16 0.58 -5.02 1.85
CA ALA A 16 1.00 -3.77 1.23
C ALA A 16 -0.09 -2.72 1.43
N THR A 17 0.20 -1.69 2.22
CA THR A 17 -0.74 -0.60 2.52
C THR A 17 -0.39 0.58 1.64
N VAL A 18 -1.31 0.97 0.75
CA VAL A 18 -1.13 2.10 -0.18
C VAL A 18 -1.71 3.36 0.45
N TRP A 19 -0.94 4.44 0.44
CA TRP A 19 -1.31 5.73 1.02
C TRP A 19 -1.38 6.80 -0.06
N LYS A 20 -2.40 7.67 0.03
CA LYS A 20 -2.48 8.92 -0.73
C LYS A 20 -1.97 10.04 0.16
N ASN A 21 -1.03 10.81 -0.34
CA ASN A 21 -0.50 11.99 0.34
C ASN A 21 -0.69 13.20 -0.58
N GLN A 22 -1.03 14.35 0.00
CA GLN A 22 -1.11 15.60 -0.75
C GLN A 22 0.11 16.45 -0.42
N THR A 23 0.75 16.97 -1.46
CA THR A 23 1.82 17.97 -1.32
C THR A 23 1.23 19.37 -1.13
N GLU A 24 2.02 20.31 -0.62
CA GLU A 24 1.61 21.71 -0.44
C GLU A 24 1.13 22.36 -1.74
N ASN A 25 1.61 21.88 -2.90
CA ASN A 25 1.23 22.35 -4.23
C ASN A 25 -0.02 21.65 -4.79
N GLY A 26 -0.76 20.90 -3.96
CA GLY A 26 -1.99 20.20 -4.36
C GLY A 26 -1.78 18.97 -5.24
N LYS A 27 -0.53 18.54 -5.49
CA LYS A 27 -0.24 17.31 -6.24
C LYS A 27 -0.34 16.10 -5.32
N ASP A 28 -1.04 15.08 -5.80
CA ASP A 28 -1.14 13.78 -5.14
C ASP A 28 0.17 12.98 -5.30
N HIS A 29 0.62 12.36 -4.22
CA HIS A 29 1.76 11.46 -4.17
C HIS A 29 1.35 10.16 -3.46
N TYR A 30 1.85 9.03 -3.97
CA TYR A 30 1.48 7.71 -3.44
C TYR A 30 2.69 7.06 -2.77
N SER A 31 2.48 6.42 -1.63
CA SER A 31 3.50 5.61 -0.96
C SER A 31 2.94 4.25 -0.57
N VAL A 32 3.82 3.27 -0.35
CA VAL A 32 3.43 1.92 0.04
C VAL A 32 4.20 1.50 1.28
N THR A 33 3.49 1.00 2.29
CA THR A 33 4.09 0.37 3.47
C THR A 33 3.87 -1.13 3.39
N PHE A 34 4.96 -1.89 3.29
CA PHE A 34 4.93 -3.34 3.41
C PHE A 34 5.14 -3.74 4.87
N SER A 35 4.32 -4.65 5.38
CA SER A 35 4.51 -5.24 6.71
C SER A 35 4.16 -6.72 6.71
N ARG A 36 4.75 -7.46 7.66
CA ARG A 36 4.43 -8.86 7.93
C ARG A 36 3.82 -8.97 9.32
N SER A 37 2.64 -9.56 9.42
CA SER A 37 2.01 -9.87 10.70
C SER A 37 2.56 -11.19 11.25
N TYR A 38 2.81 -11.23 12.55
CA TYR A 38 3.18 -12.46 13.27
C TYR A 38 2.56 -12.45 14.66
N LEU A 39 2.38 -13.63 15.25
CA LEU A 39 1.85 -13.78 16.59
C LEU A 39 3.00 -13.93 17.60
N LYS A 40 2.97 -13.18 18.69
CA LYS A 40 3.91 -13.30 19.81
C LYS A 40 3.18 -13.06 21.12
N ASN A 41 3.23 -14.03 22.03
CA ASN A 41 2.54 -13.98 23.33
C ASN A 41 1.04 -13.68 23.17
N ASP A 42 0.37 -14.37 22.24
CA ASP A 42 -1.05 -14.17 21.89
C ASP A 42 -1.42 -12.77 21.37
N GLU A 43 -0.42 -11.92 21.10
CA GLU A 43 -0.60 -10.61 20.49
C GLU A 43 -0.11 -10.60 19.04
N TRP A 44 -0.95 -10.09 18.14
CA TRP A 44 -0.53 -9.81 16.78
C TRP A 44 0.40 -8.60 16.74
N ARG A 45 1.53 -8.76 16.07
CA ARG A 45 2.53 -7.71 15.87
C ARG A 45 2.91 -7.61 14.41
N GLU A 46 3.46 -6.47 14.02
CA GLU A 46 3.99 -6.26 12.68
C GLU A 46 5.52 -6.21 12.69
N ALA A 47 6.13 -6.70 11.61
CA ALA A 47 7.55 -6.61 11.32
C ALA A 47 7.76 -6.08 9.90
N TYR A 48 8.93 -5.51 9.65
CA TYR A 48 9.30 -4.88 8.37
C TYR A 48 10.52 -5.55 7.72
N SER A 49 10.91 -6.72 8.24
CA SER A 49 11.95 -7.56 7.69
C SER A 49 11.33 -8.85 7.16
N PHE A 50 11.78 -9.27 5.98
CA PHE A 50 11.22 -10.40 5.25
C PHE A 50 12.29 -11.48 5.06
N SER A 51 11.90 -12.74 5.19
CA SER A 51 12.78 -13.88 4.90
C SER A 51 12.89 -14.14 3.39
N GLY A 52 13.84 -14.98 2.99
CA GLY A 52 13.99 -15.38 1.58
C GLY A 52 12.72 -16.03 1.00
N SER A 53 11.99 -16.80 1.80
CA SER A 53 10.73 -17.45 1.38
C SER A 53 9.56 -16.49 1.20
N GLU A 54 9.71 -15.25 1.65
CA GLU A 54 8.68 -14.21 1.58
C GLU A 54 8.85 -13.28 0.38
N LEU A 55 10.01 -13.31 -0.27
CA LEU A 55 10.37 -12.35 -1.32
C LEU A 55 9.43 -12.42 -2.54
N LEU A 56 8.96 -13.61 -2.93
CA LEU A 56 8.03 -13.73 -4.06
C LEU A 56 6.63 -13.18 -3.75
N ARG A 57 6.18 -13.32 -2.50
CA ARG A 57 4.92 -12.72 -2.04
C ARG A 57 5.04 -11.20 -1.98
N LEU A 58 6.18 -10.71 -1.47
CA LEU A 58 6.48 -9.29 -1.46
C LEU A 58 6.50 -8.72 -2.88
N ALA A 59 7.19 -9.38 -3.82
CA ALA A 59 7.23 -8.97 -5.23
C ALA A 59 5.84 -8.93 -5.87
N ARG A 60 5.00 -9.95 -5.63
CA ARG A 60 3.61 -9.97 -6.11
C ARG A 60 2.79 -8.80 -5.55
N LEU A 61 2.94 -8.52 -4.25
CA LEU A 61 2.27 -7.39 -3.61
C LEU A 61 2.80 -6.03 -4.12
N SER A 62 4.10 -5.93 -4.44
CA SER A 62 4.66 -4.73 -5.06
C SER A 62 4.04 -4.46 -6.43
N GLN A 63 3.90 -5.50 -7.27
CA GLN A 63 3.22 -5.37 -8.56
C GLN A 63 1.76 -4.94 -8.38
N ALA A 64 1.02 -5.62 -7.49
CA ALA A 64 -0.38 -5.29 -7.25
C ALA A 64 -0.58 -3.87 -6.67
N ALA A 65 0.34 -3.41 -5.82
CA ALA A 65 0.32 -2.05 -5.30
C ALA A 65 0.62 -1.01 -6.39
N TYR A 66 1.54 -1.31 -7.31
CA TYR A 66 1.81 -0.46 -8.47
C TYR A 66 0.55 -0.32 -9.35
N ASP A 67 -0.08 -1.44 -9.72
CA ASP A 67 -1.28 -1.44 -10.56
C ASP A 67 -2.42 -0.64 -9.92
N GLU A 68 -2.59 -0.78 -8.60
CA GLU A 68 -3.57 0.00 -7.84
C GLU A 68 -3.26 1.50 -7.86
N ILE A 69 -1.99 1.90 -7.71
CA ILE A 69 -1.60 3.32 -7.77
C ILE A 69 -1.92 3.91 -9.15
N GLU A 70 -1.63 3.19 -10.23
CA GLU A 70 -1.95 3.64 -11.58
C GLU A 70 -3.47 3.77 -11.79
N ARG A 71 -4.26 2.82 -11.26
CA ARG A 71 -5.72 2.90 -11.26
C ARG A 71 -6.22 4.15 -10.53
N GLN A 72 -5.64 4.48 -9.38
CA GLN A 72 -6.02 5.67 -8.60
C GLN A 72 -5.68 6.97 -9.34
N LYS A 73 -4.52 7.03 -10.00
CA LYS A 73 -4.14 8.17 -10.84
C LYS A 73 -5.13 8.37 -11.99
N GLN A 74 -5.49 7.31 -12.70
CA GLN A 74 -6.48 7.37 -13.79
C GLN A 74 -7.84 7.85 -13.29
N GLN A 75 -8.30 7.37 -12.14
CA GLN A 75 -9.55 7.83 -11.53
C GLN A 75 -9.50 9.31 -11.13
N SER A 76 -8.39 9.77 -10.56
CA SER A 76 -8.24 11.20 -10.23
C SER A 76 -8.24 12.10 -11.46
N ALA A 77 -7.60 11.67 -12.56
CA ALA A 77 -7.59 12.42 -13.82
C ALA A 77 -8.99 12.48 -14.46
N ALA A 78 -9.68 11.33 -14.56
CA ALA A 78 -11.03 11.27 -15.13
C ALA A 78 -12.05 12.13 -14.34
N LEU A 79 -11.91 12.19 -13.00
CA LEU A 79 -12.74 13.05 -12.17
C LEU A 79 -12.42 14.54 -12.36
N ALA A 80 -11.15 14.90 -12.59
CA ALA A 80 -10.75 16.27 -12.88
C ALA A 80 -11.23 16.74 -14.26
N ASP A 81 -11.25 15.86 -15.26
CA ASP A 81 -11.74 16.16 -16.61
C ASP A 81 -13.28 16.27 -16.67
N ALA A 82 -13.99 15.65 -15.72
CA ALA A 82 -15.45 15.65 -15.64
C ALA A 82 -16.03 16.80 -14.79
N ALA A 83 -15.18 17.59 -14.14
CA ALA A 83 -15.53 18.71 -13.26
C ALA A 83 -15.29 20.07 -13.92
#